data_AF-A0A3M8WF73-F1
#
_entry.id   AF-A0A3M8WF73-F1
#
_cell.length_a   1.000
_cell.length_b   1.000
_cell.length_c   1.000
_cell.angle_alpha   90.00
_cell.angle_beta   90.00
_cell.angle_gamma   90.00
#
_symmetry.space_group_name_H-M   'P 1'
#
loop_
_entity.id
_entity.type
_entity.pdbx_description
1 polymer ?
#
loop_
_entity_poly.entity_id
_entity_poly.type
_entity_poly.pdbx_seq_one_letter_code
_entity_poly.pdbx_strand_id
1 'polypeptide(L)'
;MVTSPSEPSTPLTGRIDAAVAAGAEALFARRRPDGVFAPGAAEDRFSPANTAVALIALHLAEKPGTTDPLLTRGVDRLVAAQRDGGGWAMRGVPDEVLTTAVVTDALDLVAPRRAAHAVRAGRQRLAG
;
A
#
# COMPACT_ATOMS: atom_id res chain seq x y z
N MET A 1 52.01 -19.98 -6.81
CA MET A 1 50.54 -20.06 -6.66
C MET A 1 50.24 -19.70 -5.21
N VAL A 2 49.96 -18.41 -4.95
CA VAL A 2 49.68 -17.89 -3.60
C VAL A 2 48.17 -17.70 -3.51
N THR A 3 47.51 -18.49 -2.68
CA THR A 3 46.14 -18.22 -2.23
C THR A 3 46.21 -17.12 -1.19
N SER A 4 45.80 -15.91 -1.56
CA SER A 4 45.64 -14.82 -0.59
C SER A 4 44.58 -15.20 0.45
N PRO A 5 44.84 -15.01 1.76
CA PRO A 5 43.84 -15.24 2.79
C PRO A 5 42.76 -14.16 2.68
N SER A 6 41.49 -14.59 2.64
CA SER A 6 40.34 -13.69 2.76
C SER A 6 40.41 -12.98 4.11
N GLU A 7 40.41 -11.65 4.11
CA GLU A 7 40.35 -10.87 5.35
C GLU A 7 39.11 -11.27 6.17
N PRO A 8 39.23 -11.36 7.50
CA PRO A 8 38.09 -11.64 8.36
C PRO A 8 37.10 -10.48 8.24
N SER A 9 35.87 -10.78 7.81
CA SER A 9 34.78 -9.82 7.76
C SER A 9 34.58 -9.19 9.14
N THR A 10 34.61 -7.86 9.20
CA THR A 10 34.38 -7.08 10.43
C THR A 10 33.09 -7.57 11.10
N PRO A 11 32.99 -7.64 12.45
CA PRO A 11 31.79 -8.13 13.15
C PRO A 11 30.48 -7.44 12.72
N LEU A 12 30.57 -6.20 12.24
CA LEU A 12 29.45 -5.47 11.65
C LEU A 12 29.00 -6.06 10.31
N THR A 13 29.94 -6.36 9.41
CA THR A 13 29.67 -6.98 8.11
C THR A 13 29.02 -8.35 8.30
N GLY A 14 29.56 -9.20 9.17
CA GLY A 14 28.96 -10.51 9.48
C GLY A 14 27.53 -10.41 10.05
N ARG A 15 27.24 -9.37 10.86
CA ARG A 15 25.88 -9.11 11.35
C ARG A 15 24.92 -8.63 10.26
N ILE A 16 25.40 -7.81 9.33
CA ILE A 16 24.61 -7.35 8.19
C ILE A 16 24.29 -8.53 7.28
N ASP A 17 25.27 -9.37 6.96
CA ASP A 17 25.08 -10.56 6.12
C ASP A 17 24.06 -11.52 6.74
N ALA A 18 24.15 -11.75 8.07
CA ALA A 18 23.18 -12.56 8.79
C ALA A 18 21.77 -11.96 8.77
N ALA A 19 21.64 -10.64 8.94
CA ALA A 19 20.35 -9.96 8.86
C ALA A 19 19.74 -10.02 7.46
N VAL A 20 20.56 -9.86 6.42
CA VAL A 20 20.13 -9.99 5.02
C VAL A 20 19.64 -11.41 4.73
N ALA A 21 20.41 -12.43 5.15
CA ALA A 21 20.02 -13.83 4.98
C ALA A 21 18.70 -14.15 5.70
N ALA A 22 18.55 -13.73 6.96
CA ALA A 22 17.33 -13.94 7.73
C ALA A 22 16.10 -13.25 7.10
N GLY A 23 16.27 -12.03 6.60
CA GLY A 23 15.21 -11.31 5.90
C GLY A 23 14.81 -11.99 4.59
N ALA A 24 15.78 -12.49 3.82
CA ALA A 24 15.53 -13.22 2.58
C ALA A 24 14.75 -14.52 2.81
N GLU A 25 15.15 -15.32 3.80
CA GLU A 25 14.43 -16.55 4.17
C GLU A 25 12.99 -16.27 4.62
N ALA A 26 12.80 -15.25 5.47
CA ALA A 26 11.48 -14.84 5.90
C ALA A 26 10.59 -14.38 4.73
N LEU A 27 11.18 -13.71 3.73
CA LEU A 27 10.48 -13.32 2.51
C LEU A 27 10.13 -14.55 1.66
N PHE A 28 11.07 -15.45 1.39
CA PHE A 28 10.82 -16.66 0.60
C PHE A 28 9.78 -17.59 1.23
N ALA A 29 9.70 -17.67 2.56
CA ALA A 29 8.66 -18.40 3.27
C ALA A 29 7.24 -17.85 3.03
N ARG A 30 7.10 -16.60 2.55
CA ARG A 30 5.81 -15.97 2.20
C ARG A 30 5.45 -16.12 0.72
N ARG A 31 6.33 -16.71 -0.10
CA ARG A 31 6.10 -16.91 -1.53
C ARG A 31 5.17 -18.10 -1.75
N ARG A 32 4.06 -17.86 -2.42
CA ARG A 32 3.14 -18.90 -2.91
C ARG A 32 3.78 -19.72 -4.04
N PRO A 33 3.23 -20.91 -4.37
CA PRO A 33 3.71 -21.71 -5.50
C PRO A 33 3.67 -21.00 -6.86
N ASP A 34 2.78 -20.01 -7.03
CA ASP A 34 2.68 -19.17 -8.22
C ASP A 34 3.65 -17.97 -8.22
N GLY A 35 4.54 -17.88 -7.22
CA GLY A 35 5.55 -16.84 -7.11
C GLY A 35 5.08 -15.57 -6.40
N VAL A 36 3.79 -15.45 -6.05
CA VAL A 36 3.25 -14.26 -5.36
C VAL A 36 3.62 -14.29 -3.89
N PHE A 37 4.20 -13.20 -3.38
CA PHE A 37 4.46 -13.03 -1.96
C PHE A 37 3.20 -12.50 -1.26
N ALA A 38 2.65 -13.27 -0.31
CA ALA A 38 1.46 -12.87 0.43
C ALA A 38 1.83 -12.57 1.90
N PRO A 39 1.65 -11.33 2.39
CA PRO A 39 1.79 -11.06 3.82
C PRO A 39 0.75 -11.91 4.57
N GLY A 40 1.13 -12.55 5.69
CA GLY A 40 0.29 -13.51 6.42
C GLY A 40 -1.03 -12.93 6.97
N ALA A 41 -1.92 -13.80 7.46
CA ALA A 41 -3.30 -13.43 7.83
C ALA A 41 -3.50 -12.62 9.12
N ALA A 42 -2.43 -12.34 9.86
CA ALA A 42 -2.52 -11.79 11.21
C ALA A 42 -2.51 -10.25 11.32
N GLU A 43 -2.21 -9.52 10.23
CA GLU A 43 -2.18 -8.05 10.24
C GLU A 43 -3.34 -7.45 9.43
N ASP A 44 -3.83 -6.27 9.83
CA ASP A 44 -4.80 -5.50 9.03
C ASP A 44 -4.15 -5.13 7.69
N ARG A 45 -4.43 -5.93 6.66
CA ARG A 45 -3.89 -5.84 5.29
C ARG A 45 -4.55 -4.74 4.45
N PHE A 46 -5.10 -3.71 5.10
CA PHE A 46 -5.69 -2.59 4.40
C PHE A 46 -4.61 -1.80 3.65
N SER A 47 -4.70 -1.80 2.33
CA SER A 47 -3.91 -0.97 1.43
C SER A 47 -4.81 0.07 0.78
N PRO A 48 -4.63 1.38 1.10
CA PRO A 48 -5.43 2.43 0.47
C PRO A 48 -5.35 2.39 -1.06
N ALA A 49 -4.15 2.15 -1.62
CA ALA A 49 -3.96 2.06 -3.07
C ALA A 49 -4.71 0.86 -3.67
N ASN A 50 -4.61 -0.33 -3.08
CA ASN A 50 -5.31 -1.51 -3.60
C ASN A 50 -6.83 -1.36 -3.48
N THR A 51 -7.32 -0.80 -2.37
CA THR A 51 -8.74 -0.51 -2.19
C THR A 51 -9.22 0.51 -3.23
N ALA A 52 -8.48 1.61 -3.45
CA ALA A 52 -8.83 2.62 -4.46
C ALA A 52 -8.95 2.02 -5.87
N VAL A 53 -7.97 1.22 -6.32
CA VAL A 53 -8.02 0.56 -7.63
C VAL A 53 -9.17 -0.43 -7.73
N ALA A 54 -9.45 -1.20 -6.67
CA ALA A 54 -10.60 -2.10 -6.63
C ALA A 54 -11.93 -1.34 -6.74
N LEU A 55 -12.07 -0.19 -6.08
CA LEU A 55 -13.27 0.65 -6.18
C LEU A 55 -13.47 1.20 -7.59
N ILE A 56 -12.41 1.66 -8.25
CA ILE A 56 -12.47 2.09 -9.65
C ILE A 56 -12.94 0.93 -10.53
N ALA A 57 -12.34 -0.25 -10.40
CA ALA A 57 -12.70 -1.42 -11.19
C ALA A 57 -14.17 -1.85 -10.97
N LEU A 58 -14.62 -1.88 -9.72
CA LEU A 58 -16.00 -2.21 -9.37
C LEU A 58 -16.98 -1.17 -9.92
N HIS A 59 -16.69 0.12 -9.77
CA HIS A 59 -17.52 1.20 -10.30
C HIS A 59 -17.66 1.13 -11.83
N LEU A 60 -16.57 0.82 -12.54
CA LEU A 60 -16.61 0.65 -14.01
C LEU A 60 -17.37 -0.61 -14.44
N ALA A 61 -17.48 -1.62 -13.57
CA ALA A 61 -18.23 -2.85 -13.82
C ALA A 61 -19.70 -2.77 -13.37
N GLU A 62 -20.09 -1.72 -12.61
CA GLU A 62 -21.45 -1.58 -12.10
C GLU A 62 -22.46 -1.40 -13.24
N LYS A 63 -23.61 -2.06 -13.09
CA LYS A 63 -24.75 -1.83 -13.97
C LYS A 63 -25.45 -0.53 -13.55
N PRO A 64 -25.96 0.27 -14.50
CA PRO A 64 -26.73 1.46 -14.18
C PRO A 64 -27.89 1.14 -13.22
N GLY A 65 -28.00 1.88 -12.11
CA GLY A 65 -29.09 1.74 -11.14
C GLY A 65 -28.84 0.75 -10.00
N THR A 66 -27.66 0.11 -9.94
CA THR A 66 -27.24 -0.68 -8.76
C THR A 66 -26.09 0.04 -8.05
N THR A 67 -26.17 0.16 -6.72
CA THR A 67 -25.03 0.59 -5.90
C THR A 67 -24.59 -0.57 -5.02
N ASP A 68 -23.39 -1.07 -5.24
CA ASP A 68 -22.80 -2.14 -4.46
C ASP A 68 -22.48 -1.65 -3.03
N PRO A 69 -23.02 -2.28 -1.97
CA PRO A 69 -22.65 -1.97 -0.59
C PRO A 69 -21.15 -2.03 -0.31
N LEU A 70 -20.38 -2.81 -1.09
CA LEU A 70 -18.93 -2.88 -1.01
C LEU A 70 -18.25 -1.57 -1.45
N LEU A 71 -18.79 -0.87 -2.45
CA LEU A 71 -18.27 0.45 -2.84
C LEU A 71 -18.42 1.44 -1.70
N THR A 72 -19.59 1.46 -1.07
CA THR A 72 -19.86 2.36 0.08
C THR A 72 -18.88 2.10 1.23
N ARG A 73 -18.69 0.83 1.59
CA ARG A 73 -17.75 0.44 2.67
C ARG A 73 -16.30 0.80 2.33
N GLY A 74 -15.88 0.62 1.08
CA GLY A 74 -14.53 0.98 0.66
C GLY A 74 -14.30 2.49 0.65
N VAL A 75 -15.27 3.28 0.19
CA VAL A 75 -15.25 4.75 0.28
C VAL A 75 -15.11 5.18 1.74
N ASP A 76 -15.93 4.63 2.64
CA ASP A 76 -15.88 4.96 4.08
C ASP A 76 -14.53 4.59 4.70
N ARG A 77 -13.96 3.45 4.32
CA ARG A 77 -12.63 3.02 4.77
C ARG A 77 -11.53 3.96 4.29
N LEU A 78 -11.57 4.40 3.03
CA LEU A 78 -10.59 5.34 2.46
C LEU A 78 -10.70 6.72 3.12
N VAL A 79 -11.91 7.23 3.33
CA VAL A 79 -12.14 8.51 4.02
C VAL A 79 -11.62 8.44 5.46
N ALA A 80 -11.93 7.37 6.19
CA ALA A 80 -11.46 7.17 7.56
C ALA A 80 -9.93 6.98 7.67
N ALA A 81 -9.27 6.58 6.58
CA ALA A 81 -7.83 6.38 6.52
C ALA A 81 -7.04 7.62 6.07
N GLN A 82 -7.71 8.71 5.69
CA GLN A 82 -7.04 9.95 5.34
C GLN A 82 -6.31 10.50 6.57
N ARG A 83 -5.07 10.94 6.36
CA ARG A 83 -4.25 11.52 7.42
C ARG A 83 -4.53 13.01 7.58
N ASP A 84 -4.11 13.58 8.70
CA ASP A 84 -4.29 15.01 8.99
C ASP A 84 -3.73 15.92 7.89
N GLY A 85 -2.63 15.50 7.23
CA GLY A 85 -2.04 16.21 6.10
C GLY A 85 -2.80 16.06 4.77
N GLY A 86 -3.92 15.34 4.74
CA GLY A 86 -4.72 15.08 3.54
C GLY A 86 -4.22 13.92 2.67
N GLY A 87 -3.07 13.34 2.99
CA GLY A 87 -2.47 12.23 2.24
C GLY A 87 -2.93 10.84 2.68
N TRP A 88 -2.52 9.84 1.90
CA TRP A 88 -2.68 8.43 2.21
C TRP A 88 -1.37 7.67 1.98
N ALA A 89 -1.14 6.66 2.81
CA ALA A 89 -0.20 5.57 2.55
C ALA A 89 -0.53 4.39 3.47
N MET A 90 0.23 3.29 3.33
CA MET A 90 0.16 2.16 4.25
C MET A 90 0.39 2.60 5.70
N ARG A 91 -0.13 1.85 6.67
CA ARG A 91 0.12 2.14 8.08
C ARG A 91 1.62 2.05 8.38
N GLY A 92 2.17 3.03 9.10
CA GLY A 92 3.57 3.03 9.52
C GLY A 92 4.58 3.55 8.50
N VAL A 93 4.15 3.98 7.31
CA VAL A 93 5.00 4.65 6.33
C VAL A 93 4.58 6.12 6.13
N PRO A 94 5.50 7.03 5.73
CA PRO A 94 5.17 8.41 5.38
C PRO A 94 4.11 8.54 4.28
N ASP A 95 3.60 9.74 4.04
CA ASP A 95 2.69 9.97 2.91
C ASP A 95 3.33 9.60 1.58
N GLU A 96 2.55 8.99 0.70
CA GLU A 96 3.01 8.58 -0.62
C GLU A 96 2.22 9.33 -1.70
N VAL A 97 2.95 9.92 -2.65
CA VAL A 97 2.36 10.69 -3.76
C VAL A 97 1.42 9.82 -4.59
N LEU A 98 1.87 8.62 -4.99
CA LEU A 98 1.07 7.70 -5.80
C LEU A 98 -0.20 7.27 -5.07
N THR A 99 -0.07 6.86 -3.81
CA THR A 99 -1.21 6.42 -3.00
C THR A 99 -2.20 7.56 -2.78
N THR A 100 -1.72 8.78 -2.55
CA THR A 100 -2.58 9.96 -2.42
C THR A 100 -3.32 10.28 -3.71
N ALA A 101 -2.64 10.23 -4.86
CA ALA A 101 -3.26 10.49 -6.16
C ALA A 101 -4.35 9.46 -6.49
N VAL A 102 -4.04 8.16 -6.41
CA VAL A 102 -5.01 7.11 -6.79
C VAL A 102 -6.22 7.06 -5.86
N VAL A 103 -6.03 7.30 -4.56
CA VAL A 103 -7.15 7.38 -3.60
C VAL A 103 -8.02 8.60 -3.89
N THR A 104 -7.40 9.75 -4.18
CA THR A 104 -8.12 10.98 -4.54
C THR A 104 -8.98 10.76 -5.78
N ASP A 105 -8.42 10.16 -6.83
CA ASP A 105 -9.14 9.88 -8.08
C ASP A 105 -10.27 8.86 -7.87
N ALA A 106 -10.02 7.79 -7.11
CA ALA A 106 -11.06 6.81 -6.80
C ALA A 106 -12.23 7.44 -6.03
N LEU A 107 -11.95 8.30 -5.05
CA LEU A 107 -13.00 8.98 -4.27
C LEU A 107 -13.78 9.99 -5.12
N ASP A 108 -13.11 10.73 -6.00
CA ASP A 108 -13.76 11.68 -6.91
C ASP A 108 -14.62 10.96 -7.97
N LEU A 109 -14.17 9.81 -8.45
CA LEU A 109 -14.91 9.00 -9.42
C LEU A 109 -16.15 8.34 -8.78
N VAL A 110 -15.95 7.66 -7.65
CA VAL A 110 -16.96 6.76 -7.07
C VAL A 110 -17.94 7.50 -6.15
N ALA A 111 -17.50 8.56 -5.48
CA ALA A 111 -18.30 9.25 -4.47
C ALA A 111 -18.05 10.77 -4.41
N PRO A 112 -18.10 11.51 -5.53
CA PRO A 112 -17.62 12.91 -5.63
C PRO A 112 -18.29 13.84 -4.62
N ARG A 113 -19.58 13.65 -4.34
CA ARG A 113 -20.33 14.48 -3.38
C ARG A 113 -20.01 14.10 -1.92
N ARG A 114 -19.99 12.80 -1.61
CA ARG A 114 -19.77 12.29 -0.24
C ARG A 114 -18.34 12.49 0.20
N ALA A 115 -17.38 12.28 -0.69
CA ALA A 115 -15.95 12.37 -0.41
C ALA A 115 -15.34 13.75 -0.74
N ALA A 116 -16.16 14.76 -1.06
CA ALA A 116 -15.70 16.06 -1.56
C ALA A 116 -14.64 16.72 -0.66
N HIS A 117 -14.77 16.60 0.66
CA HIS A 117 -13.76 17.13 1.59
C HIS A 117 -12.43 16.39 1.47
N ALA A 118 -12.47 15.06 1.49
CA ALA A 118 -11.29 14.22 1.38
C ALA A 118 -10.57 14.43 0.05
N VAL A 119 -11.32 14.52 -1.05
CA VAL A 119 -10.79 14.81 -2.39
C VAL A 119 -10.07 16.16 -2.43
N ARG A 120 -10.66 17.21 -1.83
CA ARG A 120 -10.00 18.53 -1.76
C ARG A 120 -8.69 18.48 -0.98
N ALA A 121 -8.68 17.85 0.19
CA ALA A 121 -7.48 17.72 1.01
C ALA A 121 -6.38 16.90 0.29
N GLY A 122 -6.75 15.82 -0.41
CA GLY A 122 -5.83 15.04 -1.24
C GLY A 122 -5.21 15.87 -2.36
N ARG A 123 -6.02 16.65 -3.09
CA ARG A 123 -5.53 17.56 -4.13
C ARG A 123 -4.60 18.65 -3.58
N GLN A 124 -4.92 19.22 -2.42
CA GLN A 124 -4.06 20.19 -1.74
C GLN A 124 -2.71 19.56 -1.36
N ARG A 125 -2.73 18.36 -0.80
CA ARG A 125 -1.51 17.63 -0.43
C ARG A 125 -0.59 17.35 -1.62
N LEU A 126 -1.16 17.10 -2.79
CA LEU A 126 -0.43 16.89 -4.05
C LEU A 126 0.14 18.18 -4.65
N ALA A 127 -0.43 19.34 -4.31
CA ALA A 127 -0.02 20.62 -4.86
C ALA A 127 1.23 21.23 -4.18
N GLY A 128 1.63 20.72 -3.01
CA GLY A 128 2.79 21.19 -2.25
C GLY A 128 2.41 21.78 -0.91
#